data_AF-A0A956B5E7-F1
#
_entry.id   AF-A0A956B5E7-F1
#
_cell.length_a   1.000
_cell.length_b   1.000
_cell.length_c   1.000
_cell.angle_alpha   90.00
_cell.angle_beta   90.00
_cell.angle_gamma   90.00
#
_symmetry.space_group_name_H-M   'P 1'
#
loop_
_entity.id
_entity.type
_entity.pdbx_description
1 polymer ?
#
loop_
_entity_poly.entity_id
_entity_poly.type
_entity_poly.pdbx_seq_one_letter_code
_entity_poly.pdbx_strand_id
1 'polypeptide(L)'
;MGRLAEPVDRGSLAVLRVGLGLVILAGVVRAFAYGWVERLYVAPRYHFRFWGFEWVPVPEGDAMRALFVALGMLALLYALGWGYRVVSWLLFLTFTWVELLDVAYYLNHYYLVSLVLLLTALMPLGARGPREVPRWNLWALRAQFGLVYFFAGVAKLNPDWLQDALPLSLWLPVHREVPVVGPWLAQPATAYLFSWAGALFDLAAPFLLSWRRTRAPYFVVVVGFHVVTWALFNIGVFPWVMILGATLFFPPAWPRLAARRSGAPEAMPRPLSPVVPVFLALYFTVQVILPLRHLALPGDVRWGEAGFRFAWHVMLVEKAGLVRYQLHGVESGRRWEVAPSEYLTPLQEKAFATQPDMVVALAHHIAADKARVLGERVEVRAEAWVSLFGARRALLLDPSADLSRVSHGPMGVPVVLPRPFAGERAVTVGHAP
;
A
#
# COMPACT_ATOMS: atom_id res chain seq x y z
N MET A 1 29.09 -1.43 13.78
CA MET A 1 28.71 0.00 13.84
C MET A 1 29.65 0.92 13.05
N GLY A 2 30.98 0.71 13.08
CA GLY A 2 31.95 1.57 12.37
C GLY A 2 31.63 1.85 10.90
N ARG A 3 31.30 0.81 10.10
CA ARG A 3 30.94 0.97 8.68
C ARG A 3 29.68 1.81 8.41
N LEU A 4 28.76 1.92 9.36
CA LEU A 4 27.53 2.73 9.21
C LEU A 4 27.78 4.22 9.44
N ALA A 5 28.87 4.55 10.14
CA ALA A 5 29.29 5.91 10.43
C ALA A 5 30.13 6.53 9.31
N GLU A 6 30.73 5.69 8.45
CA GLU A 6 31.57 6.11 7.33
C GLU A 6 30.84 7.15 6.45
N PRO A 7 31.51 8.22 6.03
CA PRO A 7 30.92 9.20 5.13
C PRO A 7 30.66 8.60 3.73
N VAL A 8 29.53 8.96 3.12
CA VAL A 8 29.19 8.64 1.72
C VAL A 8 28.61 9.87 1.03
N ASP A 9 28.90 10.07 -0.26
CA ASP A 9 28.31 11.17 -1.05
C ASP A 9 26.77 11.09 -1.05
N ARG A 10 26.12 12.23 -0.77
CA ARG A 10 24.65 12.30 -0.67
C ARG A 10 23.91 12.42 -2.00
N GLY A 11 24.60 12.39 -3.15
CA GLY A 11 24.04 12.67 -4.47
C GLY A 11 22.80 11.85 -4.79
N SER A 12 22.90 10.52 -4.69
CA SER A 12 21.76 9.60 -4.88
C SER A 12 20.58 9.88 -3.95
N LEU A 13 20.84 10.21 -2.68
CA LEU A 13 19.81 10.60 -1.70
C LEU A 13 19.12 11.92 -2.07
N ALA A 14 19.88 12.87 -2.63
CA ALA A 14 19.31 14.11 -3.13
C ALA A 14 18.40 13.88 -4.33
N VAL A 15 18.75 12.97 -5.25
CA VAL A 15 17.88 12.57 -6.36
C VAL A 15 16.59 11.93 -5.86
N LEU A 16 16.67 11.00 -4.90
CA LEU A 16 15.48 10.42 -4.26
C LEU A 16 14.60 11.52 -3.65
N ARG A 17 15.18 12.45 -2.87
CA ARG A 17 14.44 13.55 -2.24
C ARG A 17 13.71 14.40 -3.27
N VAL A 18 14.41 14.85 -4.32
CA VAL A 18 13.83 15.67 -5.39
C VAL A 18 12.71 14.89 -6.09
N GLY A 19 12.99 13.67 -6.56
CA GLY A 19 12.03 12.84 -7.28
C GLY A 19 10.80 12.51 -6.43
N LEU A 20 10.97 12.17 -5.15
CA LEU A 20 9.86 11.86 -4.26
C LEU A 20 8.96 13.07 -4.03
N GLY A 21 9.54 14.25 -3.77
CA GLY A 21 8.75 15.48 -3.63
C GLY A 21 7.99 15.84 -4.90
N LEU A 22 8.60 15.66 -6.08
CA LEU A 22 7.93 15.88 -7.36
C LEU A 22 6.81 14.86 -7.63
N VAL A 23 7.00 13.58 -7.28
CA VAL A 23 5.97 12.55 -7.41
C VAL A 23 4.77 12.86 -6.50
N ILE A 24 5.01 13.27 -5.25
CA ILE A 24 3.93 13.68 -4.33
C ILE A 24 3.19 14.91 -4.87
N LEU A 25 3.93 15.93 -5.33
CA LEU A 25 3.34 17.13 -5.93
C LEU A 25 2.47 16.79 -7.15
N ALA A 26 2.96 15.95 -8.05
CA ALA A 26 2.20 15.48 -9.20
C ALA A 26 0.94 14.70 -8.77
N GLY A 27 1.03 13.90 -7.69
CA GLY A 27 -0.09 13.22 -7.08
C GLY A 27 -1.17 14.19 -6.57
N VAL A 28 -0.78 15.26 -5.89
CA VAL A 28 -1.69 16.33 -5.42
C VAL A 28 -2.34 17.06 -6.58
N VAL A 29 -1.56 17.47 -7.59
CA VAL A 29 -2.09 18.12 -8.79
C VAL A 29 -3.12 17.23 -9.49
N ARG A 30 -2.82 15.93 -9.63
CA ARG A 30 -3.77 14.96 -10.20
C ARG A 30 -5.02 14.79 -9.33
N ALA A 31 -4.87 14.80 -8.00
CA ALA A 31 -6.00 14.70 -7.09
C ALA A 31 -6.98 15.86 -7.26
N PHE A 32 -6.50 17.09 -7.48
CA PHE A 32 -7.35 18.21 -7.84
C PHE A 32 -7.90 18.11 -9.27
N ALA A 33 -7.04 17.86 -10.26
CA ALA A 33 -7.42 17.82 -11.68
C ALA A 33 -8.50 16.78 -11.97
N TYR A 34 -8.46 15.64 -11.28
CA TYR A 34 -9.46 14.58 -11.42
C TYR A 34 -10.60 14.70 -10.42
N GLY A 35 -10.63 15.70 -9.53
CA GLY A 35 -11.67 15.86 -8.51
C GLY A 35 -11.67 14.77 -7.44
N TRP A 36 -10.53 14.12 -7.20
CA TRP A 36 -10.39 13.08 -6.17
C TRP A 36 -10.45 13.66 -4.75
N VAL A 37 -9.95 14.88 -4.52
CA VAL A 37 -10.09 15.51 -3.20
C VAL A 37 -11.57 15.56 -2.81
N GLU A 38 -12.44 15.98 -3.72
CA GLU A 38 -13.87 16.04 -3.49
C GLU A 38 -14.47 14.64 -3.31
N ARG A 39 -14.30 13.78 -4.31
CA ARG A 39 -15.00 12.48 -4.35
C ARG A 39 -14.55 11.49 -3.29
N LEU A 40 -13.29 11.58 -2.85
CA LEU A 40 -12.70 10.61 -1.92
C LEU A 40 -12.70 11.12 -0.48
N TYR A 41 -12.66 12.43 -0.25
CA TYR A 41 -12.41 12.95 1.09
C TYR A 41 -13.44 13.97 1.58
N VAL A 42 -14.18 14.64 0.70
CA VAL A 42 -15.19 15.65 1.09
C VAL A 42 -16.62 15.13 0.98
N ALA A 43 -16.93 14.45 -0.14
CA ALA A 43 -18.27 13.94 -0.42
C ALA A 43 -18.70 12.72 0.44
N PRO A 44 -17.80 11.79 0.84
CA PRO A 44 -18.20 10.66 1.68
C PRO A 44 -18.75 11.12 3.04
N ARG A 45 -19.83 10.47 3.48
CA ARG A 45 -20.46 10.74 4.80
C ARG A 45 -19.86 9.92 5.93
N TYR A 46 -19.15 8.87 5.56
CA TYR A 46 -18.52 7.93 6.48
C TYR A 46 -17.11 7.63 5.97
N HIS A 47 -16.17 7.52 6.91
CA HIS A 47 -14.79 7.15 6.62
C HIS A 47 -14.38 5.95 7.45
N PHE A 48 -13.89 4.90 6.81
CA PHE A 48 -13.41 3.71 7.51
C PHE A 48 -12.11 4.03 8.24
N ARG A 49 -12.07 3.77 9.54
CA ARG A 49 -10.95 4.19 10.39
C ARG A 49 -9.93 3.07 10.51
N PHE A 50 -8.65 3.43 10.45
CA PHE A 50 -7.58 2.47 10.73
C PHE A 50 -7.59 2.11 12.22
N TRP A 51 -7.47 0.82 12.51
CA TRP A 51 -7.33 0.36 13.88
C TRP A 51 -6.14 1.02 14.58
N GLY A 52 -6.36 1.59 15.77
CA GLY A 52 -5.37 2.34 16.55
C GLY A 52 -5.16 3.80 16.11
N PHE A 53 -5.85 4.24 15.04
CA PHE A 53 -5.82 5.60 14.50
C PHE A 53 -7.22 6.21 14.36
N GLU A 54 -8.19 5.68 15.08
CA GLU A 54 -9.58 6.14 15.06
C GLU A 54 -9.72 7.58 15.58
N TRP A 55 -8.71 8.09 16.27
CA TRP A 55 -8.60 9.46 16.79
C TRP A 55 -8.19 10.51 15.75
N VAL A 56 -7.73 10.11 14.55
CA VAL A 56 -7.18 11.03 13.54
C VAL A 56 -8.29 11.88 12.89
N PRO A 57 -8.45 13.18 13.18
CA PRO A 57 -9.62 13.93 12.71
C PRO A 57 -9.73 13.95 11.18
N VAL A 58 -10.96 13.96 10.67
CA VAL A 58 -11.25 14.14 9.24
C VAL A 58 -11.64 15.60 9.02
N PRO A 59 -10.78 16.40 8.35
CA PRO A 59 -11.15 17.75 7.94
C PRO A 59 -12.39 17.77 7.03
N GLU A 60 -13.26 18.74 7.22
CA GLU A 60 -14.46 18.89 6.38
C GLU A 60 -14.26 19.96 5.31
N GLY A 61 -14.88 19.78 4.14
CA GLY A 61 -14.99 20.80 3.09
C GLY A 61 -13.68 21.50 2.75
N ASP A 62 -13.63 22.82 2.98
CA ASP A 62 -12.46 23.65 2.65
C ASP A 62 -11.22 23.32 3.47
N ALA A 63 -11.38 22.81 4.69
CA ALA A 63 -10.23 22.38 5.49
C ALA A 63 -9.51 21.18 4.84
N MET A 64 -10.26 20.26 4.23
CA MET A 64 -9.69 19.15 3.45
C MET A 64 -8.96 19.67 2.20
N ARG A 65 -9.56 20.62 1.47
CA ARG A 65 -8.93 21.23 0.29
C ARG A 65 -7.65 21.96 0.68
N ALA A 66 -7.67 22.72 1.77
CA ALA A 66 -6.49 23.40 2.32
C ALA A 66 -5.39 22.42 2.73
N LEU A 67 -5.74 21.27 3.34
CA LEU A 67 -4.79 20.22 3.68
C LEU A 67 -4.04 19.70 2.44
N PHE A 68 -4.74 19.46 1.34
CA PHE A 68 -4.13 19.02 0.08
C PHE A 68 -3.25 20.11 -0.56
N VAL A 69 -3.66 21.39 -0.50
CA VAL A 69 -2.81 22.50 -0.96
C VAL A 69 -1.53 22.59 -0.13
N ALA A 70 -1.63 22.49 1.19
CA ALA A 70 -0.49 22.44 2.09
C ALA A 70 0.43 21.26 1.78
N LEU A 71 -0.12 20.08 1.54
CA LEU A 71 0.63 18.88 1.13
C LEU A 71 1.44 19.13 -0.15
N GLY A 72 0.82 19.75 -1.17
CA GLY A 72 1.50 20.10 -2.43
C GLY A 72 2.64 21.12 -2.23
N MET A 73 2.42 22.16 -1.43
CA MET A 73 3.45 23.15 -1.12
C MET A 73 4.62 22.53 -0.34
N LEU A 74 4.33 21.70 0.66
CA LEU A 74 5.34 20.97 1.43
C LEU A 74 6.15 20.03 0.54
N ALA A 75 5.50 19.33 -0.41
CA ALA A 75 6.17 18.47 -1.38
C ALA A 75 7.14 19.25 -2.28
N LEU A 76 6.73 20.44 -2.76
CA LEU A 76 7.60 21.33 -3.52
C LEU A 76 8.80 21.81 -2.70
N LEU A 77 8.57 22.32 -1.48
CA LEU A 77 9.65 22.78 -0.60
C LEU A 77 10.60 21.64 -0.23
N TYR A 78 10.07 20.43 -0.02
CA TYR A 78 10.85 19.22 0.21
C TYR A 78 11.72 18.86 -1.00
N ALA A 79 11.19 18.97 -2.23
CA ALA A 79 11.94 18.76 -3.46
C ALA A 79 13.01 19.83 -3.69
N LEU A 80 12.77 21.08 -3.30
CA LEU A 80 13.77 22.16 -3.34
C LEU A 80 14.80 22.02 -2.21
N GLY A 81 14.44 21.40 -1.09
CA GLY A 81 15.31 21.22 0.07
C GLY A 81 15.42 22.48 0.93
N TRP A 82 14.43 23.38 0.83
CA TRP A 82 14.32 24.61 1.61
C TRP A 82 13.58 24.34 2.92
N GLY A 83 14.06 24.89 4.04
CA GLY A 83 13.47 24.63 5.36
C GLY A 83 13.49 23.15 5.76
N TYR A 84 14.38 22.35 5.14
CA TYR A 84 14.25 20.90 5.03
C TYR A 84 13.94 20.17 6.34
N ARG A 85 14.57 20.57 7.46
CA ARG A 85 14.34 19.91 8.74
C ARG A 85 12.88 20.00 9.19
N VAL A 86 12.28 21.18 9.10
CA VAL A 86 10.86 21.37 9.47
C VAL A 86 9.96 20.81 8.37
N VAL A 87 10.26 21.13 7.11
CA VAL A 87 9.44 20.73 5.96
C VAL A 87 9.33 19.22 5.81
N SER A 88 10.40 18.46 6.04
CA SER A 88 10.37 16.99 5.93
C SER A 88 9.48 16.34 6.99
N TRP A 89 9.52 16.82 8.24
CA TRP A 89 8.61 16.37 9.30
C TRP A 89 7.16 16.76 9.01
N LEU A 90 6.91 18.02 8.61
CA LEU A 90 5.56 18.45 8.24
C LEU A 90 5.02 17.65 7.07
N LEU A 91 5.83 17.41 6.02
CA LEU A 91 5.43 16.60 4.88
C LEU A 91 5.13 15.15 5.30
N PHE A 92 5.97 14.54 6.14
CA PHE A 92 5.71 13.21 6.69
C PHE A 92 4.37 13.15 7.44
N LEU A 93 4.14 14.09 8.35
CA LEU A 93 2.92 14.15 9.17
C LEU A 93 1.68 14.42 8.32
N THR A 94 1.72 15.40 7.42
CA THR A 94 0.60 15.75 6.54
C THR A 94 0.28 14.63 5.56
N PHE A 95 1.29 14.04 4.91
CA PHE A 95 1.07 12.91 4.00
C PHE A 95 0.47 11.72 4.76
N THR A 96 1.06 11.34 5.89
CA THR A 96 0.56 10.21 6.70
C THR A 96 -0.82 10.49 7.29
N TRP A 97 -1.15 11.75 7.62
CA TRP A 97 -2.49 12.13 8.04
C TRP A 97 -3.52 11.82 6.94
N VAL A 98 -3.29 12.27 5.70
CA VAL A 98 -4.20 11.99 4.57
C VAL A 98 -4.40 10.49 4.37
N GLU A 99 -3.32 9.70 4.47
CA GLU A 99 -3.39 8.23 4.35
C GLU A 99 -4.21 7.55 5.44
N LEU A 100 -4.24 8.11 6.65
CA LEU A 100 -4.97 7.55 7.79
C LEU A 100 -6.45 7.95 7.82
N LEU A 101 -6.92 8.77 6.88
CA LEU A 101 -8.30 9.25 6.88
C LEU A 101 -9.31 8.15 6.58
N ASP A 102 -9.04 7.29 5.60
CA ASP A 102 -9.98 6.27 5.14
C ASP A 102 -9.29 4.99 4.64
N VAL A 103 -9.60 3.87 5.29
CA VAL A 103 -9.09 2.53 4.95
C VAL A 103 -9.50 2.11 3.53
N ALA A 104 -10.62 2.61 3.01
CA ALA A 104 -11.10 2.28 1.66
C ALA A 104 -10.12 2.67 0.55
N TYR A 105 -9.20 3.60 0.82
CA TYR A 105 -8.20 4.08 -0.13
C TYR A 105 -6.78 3.60 0.20
N TYR A 106 -6.63 2.66 1.12
CA TYR A 106 -5.34 2.10 1.51
C TYR A 106 -4.57 1.53 0.32
N LEU A 107 -3.30 1.94 0.20
CA LEU A 107 -2.36 1.39 -0.77
C LEU A 107 -0.99 1.15 -0.14
N ASN A 108 -0.38 -0.01 -0.40
CA ASN A 108 0.98 -0.33 0.07
C ASN A 108 2.01 0.73 -0.35
N HIS A 109 1.83 1.37 -1.50
CA HIS A 109 2.80 2.35 -1.98
C HIS A 109 2.74 3.68 -1.24
N TYR A 110 1.58 4.12 -0.77
CA TYR A 110 1.50 5.29 0.09
C TYR A 110 2.06 4.99 1.48
N TYR A 111 1.85 3.78 1.99
CA TYR A 111 2.58 3.33 3.19
C TYR A 111 4.10 3.42 3.01
N LEU A 112 4.65 2.97 1.87
CA LEU A 112 6.07 3.14 1.56
C LEU A 112 6.50 4.61 1.54
N VAL A 113 5.69 5.51 0.96
CA VAL A 113 6.00 6.95 0.93
C VAL A 113 6.07 7.51 2.35
N SER A 114 5.11 7.21 3.23
CA SER A 114 5.16 7.60 4.65
C SER A 114 6.44 7.11 5.34
N LEU A 115 6.83 5.84 5.11
CA LEU A 115 8.05 5.27 5.68
C LEU A 115 9.33 5.95 5.16
N VAL A 116 9.39 6.24 3.86
CA VAL A 116 10.54 6.93 3.26
C VAL A 116 10.62 8.37 3.77
N LEU A 117 9.48 9.07 3.89
CA LEU A 117 9.43 10.43 4.45
C LEU A 117 9.87 10.47 5.92
N LEU A 118 9.46 9.48 6.73
CA LEU A 118 9.94 9.34 8.11
C LEU A 118 11.46 9.16 8.14
N LEU A 119 11.98 8.22 7.35
CA LEU A 119 13.41 7.96 7.29
C LEU A 119 14.17 9.22 6.84
N THR A 120 13.73 9.91 5.80
CA THR A 120 14.42 11.10 5.28
C THR A 120 14.31 12.31 6.22
N ALA A 121 13.24 12.46 6.99
CA ALA A 121 13.12 13.52 8.00
C ALA A 121 14.22 13.46 9.08
N LEU A 122 14.74 12.26 9.37
CA LEU A 122 15.87 12.04 10.27
C LEU A 122 17.22 12.42 9.62
N MET A 123 17.28 12.51 8.30
CA MET A 123 18.52 12.69 7.53
C MET A 123 18.82 14.17 7.24
N PRO A 124 20.08 14.59 7.07
CA PRO A 124 20.44 15.98 6.76
C PRO A 124 20.42 16.27 5.24
N LEU A 125 19.30 16.03 4.54
CA LEU A 125 19.24 16.06 3.06
C LEU A 125 18.85 17.42 2.44
N GLY A 126 18.81 18.49 3.22
CA GLY A 126 18.46 19.83 2.73
C GLY A 126 19.39 20.35 1.63
N ALA A 127 18.95 21.40 0.92
CA ALA A 127 19.71 21.97 -0.20
C ALA A 127 21.14 22.35 0.22
N ARG A 128 21.26 23.03 1.37
CA ARG A 128 22.53 23.45 2.00
C ARG A 128 23.12 22.39 2.95
N GLY A 129 22.67 21.14 2.87
CA GLY A 129 23.18 20.03 3.69
C GLY A 129 24.62 19.62 3.33
N PRO A 130 25.31 18.86 4.21
CA PRO A 130 26.69 18.42 4.00
C PRO A 130 26.81 17.59 2.73
N ARG A 131 27.98 17.61 2.05
CA ARG A 131 28.17 16.82 0.82
C ARG A 131 28.13 15.31 1.07
N GLU A 132 28.65 14.91 2.22
CA GLU A 132 28.67 13.52 2.66
C GLU A 132 27.78 13.36 3.89
N VAL A 133 27.18 12.18 4.00
CA VAL A 133 26.35 11.79 5.14
C VAL A 133 26.80 10.42 5.64
N PRO A 134 26.57 10.08 6.93
CA PRO A 134 26.88 8.75 7.41
C PRO A 134 26.19 7.67 6.59
N ARG A 135 26.90 6.58 6.30
CA ARG A 135 26.48 5.48 5.43
C ARG A 135 25.13 4.86 5.76
N TRP A 136 24.68 4.91 7.02
CA TRP A 136 23.34 4.44 7.41
C TRP A 136 22.20 5.16 6.66
N ASN A 137 22.36 6.43 6.28
CA ASN A 137 21.34 7.19 5.56
C ASN A 137 20.97 6.48 4.24
N LEU A 138 21.98 6.00 3.52
CA LEU A 138 21.82 5.26 2.28
C LEU A 138 21.30 3.83 2.52
N TRP A 139 21.88 3.12 3.49
CA TRP A 139 21.51 1.73 3.73
C TRP A 139 20.13 1.56 4.34
N ALA A 140 19.65 2.50 5.16
CA ALA A 140 18.28 2.46 5.66
C ALA A 140 17.28 2.50 4.50
N LEU A 141 17.48 3.38 3.52
CA LEU A 141 16.60 3.45 2.36
C LEU A 141 16.75 2.24 1.42
N ARG A 142 17.98 1.77 1.18
CA ARG A 142 18.20 0.52 0.41
C ARG A 142 17.52 -0.68 1.06
N ALA A 143 17.64 -0.80 2.38
CA ALA A 143 16.98 -1.85 3.14
C ALA A 143 15.46 -1.72 3.03
N GLN A 144 14.90 -0.52 3.20
CA GLN A 144 13.45 -0.30 3.08
C GLN A 144 12.91 -0.71 1.71
N PHE A 145 13.49 -0.20 0.62
CA PHE A 145 13.07 -0.60 -0.75
C PHE A 145 13.34 -2.09 -1.01
N GLY A 146 14.44 -2.63 -0.48
CA GLY A 146 14.76 -4.04 -0.58
C GLY A 146 13.74 -4.95 0.12
N LEU A 147 13.24 -4.55 1.30
CA LEU A 147 12.20 -5.27 2.03
C LEU A 147 10.88 -5.27 1.28
N VAL A 148 10.51 -4.16 0.62
CA VAL A 148 9.30 -4.11 -0.22
C VAL A 148 9.39 -5.14 -1.33
N TYR A 149 10.48 -5.15 -2.11
CA TYR A 149 10.69 -6.15 -3.15
C TYR A 149 10.68 -7.57 -2.57
N PHE A 150 11.48 -7.81 -1.53
CA PHE A 150 11.63 -9.13 -0.94
C PHE A 150 10.28 -9.69 -0.47
N PHE A 151 9.51 -8.94 0.31
CA PHE A 151 8.22 -9.42 0.83
C PHE A 151 7.12 -9.44 -0.23
N ALA A 152 7.14 -8.57 -1.23
CA ALA A 152 6.26 -8.70 -2.39
C ALA A 152 6.50 -10.02 -3.15
N GLY A 153 7.76 -10.48 -3.18
CA GLY A 153 8.16 -11.76 -3.75
C GLY A 153 7.80 -12.95 -2.86
N VAL A 154 8.06 -12.86 -1.55
CA VAL A 154 7.67 -13.91 -0.57
C VAL A 154 6.16 -14.15 -0.61
N ALA A 155 5.36 -13.11 -0.68
CA ALA A 155 3.91 -13.23 -0.73
C ALA A 155 3.40 -13.92 -2.01
N LYS A 156 4.21 -13.98 -3.08
CA LYS A 156 3.95 -14.72 -4.32
C LYS A 156 4.34 -16.20 -4.23
N LEU A 157 5.00 -16.64 -3.16
CA LEU A 157 5.37 -18.05 -2.95
C LEU A 157 4.20 -18.85 -2.39
N ASN A 158 3.13 -18.96 -3.18
CA ASN A 158 1.92 -19.68 -2.81
C ASN A 158 1.32 -20.44 -4.02
N PRO A 159 0.46 -21.46 -3.80
CA PRO A 159 -0.10 -22.27 -4.88
C PRO A 159 -0.92 -21.46 -5.91
N ASP A 160 -1.79 -20.55 -5.45
CA ASP A 160 -2.62 -19.76 -6.37
C ASP A 160 -1.73 -18.99 -7.37
N TRP A 161 -0.62 -18.41 -6.91
CA TRP A 161 0.32 -17.70 -7.77
C TRP A 161 1.16 -18.66 -8.64
N LEU A 162 1.88 -19.60 -8.03
CA LEU A 162 2.89 -20.40 -8.73
C LEU A 162 2.32 -21.55 -9.56
N GLN A 163 1.21 -22.14 -9.12
CA GLN A 163 0.62 -23.34 -9.73
C GLN A 163 -0.60 -23.02 -10.58
N ASP A 164 -1.39 -22.01 -10.20
CA ASP A 164 -2.62 -21.65 -10.94
C ASP A 164 -2.49 -20.35 -11.75
N ALA A 165 -1.32 -19.68 -11.66
CA ALA A 165 -1.06 -18.39 -12.30
C ALA A 165 -2.11 -17.31 -11.96
N LEU A 166 -2.76 -17.42 -10.80
CA LEU A 166 -3.75 -16.46 -10.33
C LEU A 166 -3.07 -15.30 -9.59
N PRO A 167 -3.60 -14.06 -9.73
CA PRO A 167 -4.74 -13.66 -10.57
C PRO A 167 -4.39 -13.34 -12.03
N LEU A 168 -3.13 -13.51 -12.47
CA LEU A 168 -2.68 -13.11 -13.80
C LEU A 168 -3.44 -13.79 -14.95
N SER A 169 -3.88 -15.03 -14.76
CA SER A 169 -4.72 -15.76 -15.71
C SER A 169 -6.11 -15.14 -15.90
N LEU A 170 -6.58 -14.34 -14.94
CA LEU A 170 -7.82 -13.56 -15.05
C LEU A 170 -7.55 -12.17 -15.63
N TRP A 171 -6.44 -11.54 -15.26
CA TRP A 171 -6.16 -10.15 -15.61
C TRP A 171 -5.61 -9.96 -17.02
N LEU A 172 -4.66 -10.79 -17.47
CA LEU A 172 -4.00 -10.59 -18.76
C LEU A 172 -4.96 -10.69 -19.97
N PRO A 173 -5.94 -11.63 -20.02
CA PRO A 173 -6.87 -11.73 -21.13
C PRO A 173 -7.74 -10.49 -21.36
N VAL A 174 -7.94 -9.65 -20.35
CA VAL A 174 -8.65 -8.36 -20.48
C VAL A 174 -7.96 -7.42 -21.47
N HIS A 175 -6.65 -7.61 -21.69
CA HIS A 175 -5.83 -6.82 -22.61
C HIS A 175 -5.64 -7.48 -23.99
N ARG A 176 -6.48 -8.46 -24.36
CA ARG A 176 -6.41 -9.17 -25.65
C ARG A 176 -6.47 -8.26 -26.89
N GLU A 177 -7.09 -7.09 -26.76
CA GLU A 177 -7.26 -6.13 -27.85
C GLU A 177 -6.08 -5.14 -27.98
N VAL A 178 -5.05 -5.23 -27.13
CA VAL A 178 -3.85 -4.38 -27.26
C VAL A 178 -3.11 -4.73 -28.56
N PRO A 179 -2.82 -3.76 -29.44
CA PRO A 179 -2.14 -4.03 -30.70
C PRO A 179 -0.81 -4.76 -30.50
N VAL A 180 -0.51 -5.69 -31.42
CA VAL A 180 0.73 -6.50 -31.46
C VAL A 180 0.85 -7.55 -30.35
N VAL A 181 0.68 -7.17 -29.08
CA VAL A 181 0.96 -8.04 -27.92
C VAL A 181 -0.28 -8.72 -27.33
N GLY A 182 -1.48 -8.19 -27.58
CA GLY A 182 -2.74 -8.68 -27.03
C GLY A 182 -3.00 -10.18 -27.23
N PRO A 183 -2.80 -10.74 -28.44
CA PRO A 183 -2.96 -12.17 -28.67
C PRO A 183 -2.04 -13.05 -27.82
N TRP A 184 -0.85 -12.57 -27.45
CA TRP A 184 0.05 -13.29 -26.54
C TRP A 184 -0.39 -13.13 -25.08
N LEU A 185 -0.84 -11.94 -24.67
CA LEU A 185 -1.36 -11.71 -23.32
C LEU A 185 -2.57 -12.59 -22.99
N ALA A 186 -3.39 -12.93 -24.00
CA ALA A 186 -4.54 -13.82 -23.84
C ALA A 186 -4.17 -15.30 -23.66
N GLN A 187 -2.92 -15.72 -23.92
CA GLN A 187 -2.53 -17.12 -23.82
C GLN A 187 -2.32 -17.53 -22.35
N PRO A 188 -2.83 -18.71 -21.92
CA PRO A 188 -2.61 -19.20 -20.56
C PRO A 188 -1.12 -19.28 -20.19
N ALA A 189 -0.27 -19.72 -21.11
CA ALA A 189 1.18 -19.81 -20.90
C ALA A 189 1.82 -18.46 -20.50
N THR A 190 1.30 -17.35 -21.01
CA THR A 190 1.79 -16.00 -20.66
C THR A 190 1.50 -15.66 -19.21
N ALA A 191 0.35 -16.08 -18.67
CA ALA A 191 0.04 -15.89 -17.25
C ALA A 191 1.02 -16.65 -16.34
N TYR A 192 1.36 -17.90 -16.67
CA TYR A 192 2.36 -18.67 -15.93
C TYR A 192 3.74 -18.02 -16.01
N LEU A 193 4.16 -17.59 -17.20
CA LEU A 193 5.43 -16.89 -17.38
C LEU A 193 5.48 -15.60 -16.55
N PHE A 194 4.43 -14.77 -16.59
CA PHE A 194 4.36 -13.54 -15.81
C PHE A 194 4.33 -13.81 -14.31
N SER A 195 3.67 -14.89 -13.88
CA SER A 195 3.63 -15.31 -12.48
C SER A 195 5.03 -15.65 -11.97
N TRP A 196 5.71 -16.60 -12.61
CA TRP A 196 7.04 -17.03 -12.19
C TRP A 196 8.07 -15.90 -12.30
N ALA A 197 8.03 -15.14 -13.41
CA ALA A 197 8.90 -14.00 -13.60
C ALA A 197 8.67 -12.92 -12.54
N GLY A 198 7.42 -12.62 -12.19
CA GLY A 198 7.08 -11.64 -11.15
C GLY A 198 7.59 -12.05 -9.76
N ALA A 199 7.43 -13.32 -9.37
CA ALA A 199 7.96 -13.83 -8.10
C ALA A 199 9.49 -13.78 -8.05
N LEU A 200 10.15 -14.26 -9.11
CA LEU A 200 11.61 -14.25 -9.20
C LEU A 200 12.16 -12.82 -9.23
N PHE A 201 11.51 -11.92 -9.97
CA PHE A 201 11.89 -10.51 -10.07
C PHE A 201 11.92 -9.85 -8.69
N ASP A 202 10.84 -10.00 -7.92
CA ASP A 202 10.71 -9.37 -6.60
C ASP A 202 11.73 -9.96 -5.61
N LEU A 203 11.89 -11.28 -5.57
CA LEU A 203 12.85 -11.95 -4.67
C LEU A 203 14.30 -11.62 -5.01
N ALA A 204 14.65 -11.52 -6.30
CA ALA A 204 16.02 -11.31 -6.74
C ALA A 204 16.46 -9.83 -6.69
N ALA A 205 15.51 -8.89 -6.77
CA ALA A 205 15.79 -7.46 -6.84
C ALA A 205 16.75 -6.91 -5.77
N PRO A 206 16.55 -7.12 -4.45
CA PRO A 206 17.45 -6.58 -3.44
C PRO A 206 18.89 -7.09 -3.59
N PHE A 207 19.08 -8.34 -4.05
CA PHE A 207 20.39 -8.97 -4.18
C PHE A 207 21.09 -8.55 -5.48
N LEU A 208 20.38 -8.61 -6.61
CA LEU A 208 20.94 -8.32 -7.94
C LEU A 208 21.21 -6.82 -8.15
N LEU A 209 20.41 -5.92 -7.54
CA LEU A 209 20.72 -4.49 -7.53
C LEU A 209 21.91 -4.17 -6.61
N SER A 210 22.07 -4.90 -5.51
CA SER A 210 23.18 -4.71 -4.58
C SER A 210 24.51 -5.15 -5.19
N TRP A 211 24.53 -6.22 -5.99
CA TRP A 211 25.74 -6.74 -6.61
C TRP A 211 26.19 -5.91 -7.81
N ARG A 212 27.43 -5.39 -7.74
CA ARG A 212 28.00 -4.46 -8.74
C ARG A 212 27.97 -4.96 -10.18
N ARG A 213 28.06 -6.28 -10.42
CA ARG A 213 28.13 -6.87 -11.77
C ARG A 213 26.75 -6.96 -12.42
N THR A 214 25.71 -7.17 -11.63
CA THR A 214 24.33 -7.36 -12.10
C THR A 214 23.49 -6.10 -11.99
N ARG A 215 23.92 -5.08 -11.24
CA ARG A 215 23.14 -3.88 -10.95
C ARG A 215 22.59 -3.17 -12.18
N ALA A 216 23.46 -2.80 -13.13
CA ALA A 216 23.04 -2.06 -14.32
C ALA A 216 22.10 -2.87 -15.22
N PRO A 217 22.40 -4.13 -15.61
CA PRO A 217 21.47 -4.91 -16.40
C PRO A 217 20.16 -5.18 -15.64
N TYR A 218 20.21 -5.44 -14.34
CA TYR A 218 19.00 -5.65 -13.56
C TYR A 218 18.16 -4.38 -13.38
N PHE A 219 18.78 -3.21 -13.31
CA PHE A 219 18.04 -1.94 -13.30
C PHE A 219 17.21 -1.75 -14.58
N VAL A 220 17.72 -2.17 -15.74
CA VAL A 220 16.94 -2.17 -16.99
C VAL A 220 15.72 -3.09 -16.87
N VAL A 221 15.89 -4.28 -16.27
CA VAL A 221 14.77 -5.20 -15.96
C VAL A 221 13.77 -4.54 -15.01
N VAL A 222 14.23 -3.85 -13.96
CA VAL A 222 13.37 -3.11 -13.01
C VAL A 222 12.54 -2.05 -13.72
N VAL A 223 13.15 -1.25 -14.59
CA VAL A 223 12.44 -0.23 -15.37
C VAL A 223 11.40 -0.88 -16.29
N GLY A 224 11.79 -1.92 -17.03
CA GLY A 224 10.88 -2.64 -17.92
C GLY A 224 9.70 -3.26 -17.18
N PHE A 225 9.94 -3.96 -16.08
CA PHE A 225 8.91 -4.58 -15.25
C PHE A 225 7.90 -3.54 -14.73
N HIS A 226 8.39 -2.42 -14.18
CA HIS A 226 7.53 -1.37 -13.65
C HIS A 226 6.74 -0.63 -14.73
N VAL A 227 7.33 -0.41 -15.91
CA VAL A 227 6.60 0.19 -17.04
C VAL A 227 5.52 -0.75 -17.57
N VAL A 228 5.81 -2.05 -17.72
CA VAL A 228 4.82 -3.05 -18.17
C VAL A 228 3.69 -3.17 -17.15
N THR A 229 3.98 -3.28 -15.86
CA THR A 229 2.95 -3.37 -14.82
C THR A 229 2.14 -2.09 -14.68
N TRP A 230 2.75 -0.92 -14.85
CA TRP A 230 2.03 0.35 -14.92
C TRP A 230 1.03 0.38 -16.08
N ALA A 231 1.47 -0.01 -17.28
CA ALA A 231 0.67 0.02 -18.50
C ALA A 231 -0.51 -0.96 -18.45
N LEU A 232 -0.32 -2.14 -17.85
CA LEU A 232 -1.37 -3.16 -17.78
C LEU A 232 -2.33 -2.95 -16.60
N PHE A 233 -1.83 -2.61 -15.41
CA PHE A 233 -2.61 -2.78 -14.19
C PHE A 233 -3.00 -1.50 -13.43
N ASN A 234 -2.72 -0.32 -13.98
CA ASN A 234 -3.09 0.98 -13.40
C ASN A 234 -2.80 1.10 -11.88
N ILE A 235 -1.58 0.76 -11.48
CA ILE A 235 -1.13 0.69 -10.08
C ILE A 235 -0.64 2.05 -9.52
N GLY A 236 -1.15 3.15 -10.06
CA GLY A 236 -0.90 4.50 -9.56
C GLY A 236 0.57 4.94 -9.67
N VAL A 237 1.08 5.59 -8.62
CA VAL A 237 2.44 6.17 -8.58
C VAL A 237 3.54 5.15 -8.24
N PHE A 238 3.16 3.94 -7.83
CA PHE A 238 4.08 2.93 -7.33
C PHE A 238 5.26 2.61 -8.27
N PRO A 239 5.05 2.36 -9.58
CA PRO A 239 6.14 2.09 -10.54
C PRO A 239 7.24 3.15 -10.51
N TRP A 240 6.84 4.43 -10.48
CA TRP A 240 7.75 5.57 -10.51
C TRP A 240 8.54 5.70 -9.21
N VAL A 241 7.90 5.46 -8.07
CA VAL A 241 8.57 5.45 -6.75
C VAL A 241 9.58 4.31 -6.68
N MET A 242 9.24 3.12 -7.19
CA MET A 242 10.12 1.96 -7.17
C MET A 242 11.32 2.09 -8.12
N ILE A 243 11.12 2.64 -9.32
CA ILE A 243 12.21 2.98 -10.26
C ILE A 243 13.14 4.02 -9.62
N LEU A 244 12.59 5.09 -9.04
CA LEU A 244 13.36 6.12 -8.35
C LEU A 244 14.15 5.51 -7.18
N GLY A 245 13.52 4.65 -6.36
CA GLY A 245 14.17 3.95 -5.26
C GLY A 245 15.30 3.03 -5.71
N ALA A 246 15.15 2.34 -6.84
CA ALA A 246 16.18 1.47 -7.40
C ALA A 246 17.47 2.24 -7.77
N THR A 247 17.38 3.55 -8.06
CA THR A 247 18.58 4.38 -8.29
C THR A 247 19.49 4.48 -7.06
N LEU A 248 18.98 4.24 -5.85
CA LEU A 248 19.78 4.24 -4.62
C LEU A 248 20.81 3.11 -4.60
N PHE A 249 20.59 2.03 -5.36
CA PHE A 249 21.52 0.90 -5.39
C PHE A 249 22.79 1.19 -6.20
N PHE A 250 22.78 2.22 -7.07
CA PHE A 250 23.96 2.70 -7.78
C PHE A 250 25.01 3.34 -6.85
N PRO A 251 26.25 3.58 -7.33
CA PRO A 251 27.26 4.29 -6.56
C PRO A 251 26.70 5.60 -5.98
N PRO A 252 26.97 5.97 -4.72
CA PRO A 252 26.30 7.09 -4.05
C PRO A 252 26.41 8.43 -4.81
N ALA A 253 27.53 8.63 -5.51
CA ALA A 253 27.84 9.81 -6.30
C ALA A 253 27.40 9.73 -7.79
N TRP A 254 26.61 8.73 -8.19
CA TRP A 254 26.21 8.54 -9.61
C TRP A 254 25.64 9.78 -10.30
N PRO A 255 24.86 10.68 -9.64
CA PRO A 255 24.35 11.87 -10.33
C PRO A 255 25.45 12.88 -10.68
N ARG A 256 26.60 12.77 -10.02
CA ARG A 256 27.74 13.67 -10.16
C ARG A 256 28.88 13.05 -10.95
N LEU A 257 28.80 11.77 -11.31
CA LEU A 257 29.78 11.13 -12.19
C LEU A 257 29.81 11.77 -13.60
N ALA A 258 28.77 12.51 -13.98
CA ALA A 258 28.74 13.35 -15.19
C ALA A 258 29.29 14.78 -14.99
N ALA A 259 29.38 15.27 -13.74
CA ALA A 259 29.85 16.61 -13.42
C ALA A 259 31.29 16.53 -12.87
N ARG A 260 32.27 16.95 -13.69
CA ARG A 260 33.68 16.99 -13.28
C ARG A 260 33.85 17.77 -11.96
N ARG A 261 34.74 17.22 -11.13
CA ARG A 261 35.12 17.64 -9.77
C ARG A 261 35.03 19.14 -9.51
N SER A 262 34.39 19.49 -8.39
CA SER A 262 34.82 20.58 -7.53
C SER A 262 35.05 20.01 -6.13
N GLY A 263 36.22 20.30 -5.55
CA GLY A 263 36.62 19.87 -4.22
C GLY A 263 35.70 20.49 -3.17
N ALA A 264 35.09 19.66 -2.35
CA ALA A 264 34.47 20.09 -1.11
C ALA A 264 35.21 19.40 0.03
N PRO A 265 35.31 20.04 1.21
CA PRO A 265 36.03 19.49 2.34
C PRO A 265 35.50 18.10 2.70
N GLU A 266 36.44 17.18 2.91
CA GLU A 266 36.23 15.81 3.37
C GLU A 266 35.49 15.86 4.72
N ALA A 267 34.31 15.26 4.80
CA ALA A 267 33.55 15.30 6.05
C ALA A 267 34.17 14.30 7.03
N MET A 268 34.74 14.80 8.14
CA MET A 268 35.26 13.92 9.18
C MET A 268 34.15 12.98 9.71
N PRO A 269 34.45 11.69 9.93
CA PRO A 269 33.50 10.75 10.52
C PRO A 269 33.01 11.29 11.85
N ARG A 270 31.71 11.61 11.96
CA ARG A 270 31.11 11.94 13.25
C ARG A 270 30.65 10.64 13.92
N PRO A 271 30.87 10.48 15.24
CA PRO A 271 30.33 9.32 15.95
C PRO A 271 28.82 9.29 15.78
N LEU A 272 28.29 8.11 15.46
CA LEU A 272 26.84 7.92 15.39
C LEU A 272 26.25 8.09 16.78
N SER A 273 25.18 8.88 16.89
CA SER A 273 24.37 8.90 18.11
C SER A 273 23.90 7.47 18.41
N PRO A 274 23.98 7.00 19.67
CA PRO A 274 23.52 5.67 20.06
C PRO A 274 22.02 5.46 19.80
N VAL A 275 21.24 6.54 19.68
CA VAL A 275 19.81 6.49 19.36
C VAL A 275 19.55 5.97 17.94
N VAL A 276 20.44 6.28 16.98
CA VAL A 276 20.27 5.90 15.57
C VAL A 276 20.22 4.38 15.38
N PRO A 277 21.20 3.57 15.84
CA PRO A 277 21.14 2.12 15.66
C PRO A 277 19.98 1.48 16.42
N VAL A 278 19.62 1.99 17.61
CA VAL A 278 18.44 1.51 18.36
C VAL A 278 17.16 1.75 17.56
N PHE A 279 16.98 2.98 17.05
CA PHE A 279 15.85 3.31 16.19
C PHE A 279 15.80 2.42 14.94
N LEU A 280 16.92 2.27 14.22
CA LEU A 280 16.96 1.45 13.00
C LEU A 280 16.67 -0.03 13.31
N ALA A 281 17.17 -0.56 14.43
CA ALA A 281 16.90 -1.94 14.85
C ALA A 281 15.39 -2.13 15.13
N LEU A 282 14.77 -1.24 15.91
CA LEU A 282 13.34 -1.27 16.20
C LEU A 282 12.51 -1.12 14.91
N TYR A 283 12.86 -0.13 14.09
CA TYR A 283 12.20 0.15 12.81
C TYR A 283 12.20 -1.08 11.91
N PHE A 284 13.37 -1.65 11.62
CA PHE A 284 13.45 -2.82 10.72
C PHE A 284 12.89 -4.09 11.33
N THR A 285 12.90 -4.23 12.65
CA THR A 285 12.18 -5.31 13.33
C THR A 285 10.69 -5.22 13.04
N VAL A 286 10.09 -4.03 13.16
CA VAL A 286 8.68 -3.81 12.80
C VAL A 286 8.45 -4.08 11.30
N GLN A 287 9.34 -3.62 10.42
CA GLN A 287 9.22 -3.82 8.96
C GLN A 287 9.39 -5.28 8.51
N VAL A 288 9.95 -6.15 9.35
CA VAL A 288 10.04 -7.60 9.12
C VAL A 288 8.85 -8.34 9.75
N ILE A 289 8.48 -7.97 10.98
CA ILE A 289 7.36 -8.61 11.69
C ILE A 289 6.03 -8.31 11.01
N LEU A 290 5.78 -7.06 10.59
CA LEU A 290 4.49 -6.68 10.03
C LEU A 290 4.12 -7.53 8.81
N PRO A 291 4.97 -7.71 7.78
CA PRO A 291 4.66 -8.59 6.66
C PRO A 291 4.45 -10.05 7.04
N LEU A 292 5.20 -10.56 8.02
CA LEU A 292 5.14 -11.97 8.43
C LEU A 292 4.02 -12.28 9.44
N ARG A 293 3.40 -11.27 10.04
CA ARG A 293 2.44 -11.46 11.14
C ARG A 293 1.26 -12.35 10.79
N HIS A 294 0.86 -12.37 9.51
CA HIS A 294 -0.24 -13.21 9.04
C HIS A 294 0.03 -14.71 9.23
N LEU A 295 1.29 -15.14 9.35
CA LEU A 295 1.65 -16.53 9.65
C LEU A 295 1.26 -16.94 11.08
N ALA A 296 1.10 -15.98 11.99
CA ALA A 296 0.65 -16.21 13.36
C ALA A 296 -0.86 -15.97 13.53
N LEU A 297 -1.56 -15.56 12.47
CA LEU A 297 -3.00 -15.29 12.50
C LEU A 297 -3.76 -16.48 11.89
N PRO A 298 -4.96 -16.80 12.40
CA PRO A 298 -5.74 -17.91 11.88
C PRO A 298 -6.33 -17.57 10.50
N GLY A 299 -6.50 -18.61 9.67
CA GLY A 299 -7.16 -18.53 8.37
C GLY A 299 -6.26 -18.11 7.21
N ASP A 300 -6.83 -18.06 6.00
CA ASP A 300 -6.13 -17.62 4.80
C ASP A 300 -6.16 -16.09 4.73
N VAL A 301 -4.99 -15.44 4.78
CA VAL A 301 -4.85 -13.96 4.68
C VAL A 301 -5.44 -13.40 3.39
N ARG A 302 -5.50 -14.18 2.31
CA ARG A 302 -6.12 -13.78 1.05
C ARG A 302 -7.64 -13.83 1.11
N TRP A 303 -8.22 -14.52 2.09
CA TRP A 303 -9.67 -14.60 2.32
C TRP A 303 -10.12 -13.64 3.43
N GLY A 304 -9.60 -13.82 4.64
CA GLY A 304 -10.01 -13.07 5.83
C GLY A 304 -9.26 -11.75 6.08
N GLU A 305 -8.20 -11.48 5.32
CA GLU A 305 -7.40 -10.23 5.36
C GLU A 305 -6.75 -9.85 6.69
N ALA A 306 -6.82 -10.73 7.69
CA ALA A 306 -6.08 -10.61 8.93
C ALA A 306 -4.58 -10.58 8.63
N GLY A 307 -3.97 -9.41 8.80
CA GLY A 307 -2.55 -9.22 8.50
C GLY A 307 -2.23 -8.74 7.08
N PHE A 308 -3.22 -8.48 6.22
CA PHE A 308 -2.99 -8.16 4.80
C PHE A 308 -2.40 -6.75 4.55
N ARG A 309 -2.96 -5.72 5.21
CA ARG A 309 -2.43 -4.34 5.07
C ARG A 309 -1.02 -4.25 5.67
N PHE A 310 -0.18 -3.37 5.15
CA PHE A 310 1.20 -3.13 5.60
C PHE A 310 2.14 -4.34 5.46
N ALA A 311 1.74 -5.35 4.67
CA ALA A 311 2.52 -6.58 4.48
C ALA A 311 3.23 -6.67 3.13
N TRP A 312 3.25 -5.58 2.34
CA TRP A 312 3.82 -5.57 0.98
C TRP A 312 3.14 -6.58 0.03
N HIS A 313 1.91 -6.98 0.36
CA HIS A 313 1.04 -7.78 -0.49
C HIS A 313 0.56 -6.93 -1.68
N VAL A 314 1.34 -6.93 -2.76
CA VAL A 314 1.06 -6.14 -3.96
C VAL A 314 0.60 -7.07 -5.07
N MET A 315 -0.59 -6.79 -5.62
CA MET A 315 -1.14 -7.47 -6.81
C MET A 315 -1.34 -8.99 -6.61
N LEU A 316 -1.80 -9.42 -5.43
CA LEU A 316 -1.90 -10.85 -5.10
C LEU A 316 -3.30 -11.44 -5.19
N VAL A 317 -4.35 -10.62 -5.13
CA VAL A 317 -5.72 -11.08 -4.89
C VAL A 317 -6.66 -10.36 -5.83
N GLU A 318 -7.57 -11.12 -6.43
CA GLU A 318 -8.77 -10.61 -7.11
C GLU A 318 -9.99 -11.08 -6.32
N LYS A 319 -10.78 -10.13 -5.81
CA LYS A 319 -12.02 -10.40 -5.07
C LYS A 319 -13.17 -9.56 -5.62
N ALA A 320 -14.34 -10.19 -5.66
CA ALA A 320 -15.61 -9.52 -5.84
C ALA A 320 -16.53 -9.84 -4.66
N GLY A 321 -17.22 -8.83 -4.15
CA GLY A 321 -18.04 -8.94 -2.95
C GLY A 321 -19.44 -8.35 -3.12
N LEU A 322 -20.39 -8.87 -2.37
CA LEU A 322 -21.74 -8.33 -2.21
C LEU A 322 -22.15 -8.47 -0.75
N VAL A 323 -22.59 -7.38 -0.13
CA VAL A 323 -22.99 -7.37 1.28
C VAL A 323 -24.40 -6.79 1.41
N ARG A 324 -25.25 -7.46 2.18
CA ARG A 324 -26.56 -6.96 2.61
C ARG A 324 -26.65 -6.97 4.13
N TYR A 325 -27.18 -5.90 4.71
CA TYR A 325 -27.43 -5.83 6.15
C TYR A 325 -28.88 -6.14 6.48
N GLN A 326 -29.07 -6.99 7.48
CA GLN A 326 -30.36 -7.29 8.09
C GLN A 326 -30.37 -6.74 9.51
N LEU A 327 -31.34 -5.89 9.80
CA LEU A 327 -31.48 -5.20 11.08
C LEU A 327 -32.65 -5.78 11.87
N HIS A 328 -32.51 -5.79 13.19
CA HIS A 328 -33.55 -6.22 14.12
C HIS A 328 -33.62 -5.26 15.31
N GLY A 329 -34.76 -4.60 15.49
CA GLY A 329 -35.05 -3.78 16.67
C GLY A 329 -35.35 -4.68 17.86
N VAL A 330 -34.56 -4.54 18.94
CA VAL A 330 -34.63 -5.45 20.09
C VAL A 330 -35.95 -5.28 20.85
N GLU A 331 -36.40 -4.04 21.01
CA GLU A 331 -37.61 -3.69 21.73
C GLU A 331 -38.86 -3.85 20.86
N SER A 332 -38.82 -3.39 19.61
CA SER A 332 -39.98 -3.42 18.71
C SER A 332 -40.17 -4.76 17.98
N GLY A 333 -39.15 -5.62 17.92
CA GLY A 333 -39.15 -6.86 17.13
C GLY A 333 -39.18 -6.65 15.62
N ARG A 334 -39.10 -5.40 15.14
CA ARG A 334 -39.14 -5.06 13.72
C ARG A 334 -37.88 -5.54 13.02
N ARG A 335 -38.03 -5.98 11.76
CA ARG A 335 -36.91 -6.37 10.89
C ARG A 335 -36.96 -5.61 9.58
N TRP A 336 -35.81 -5.17 9.11
CA TRP A 336 -35.67 -4.48 7.84
C TRP A 336 -34.26 -4.66 7.28
N GLU A 337 -34.10 -4.36 5.99
CA GLU A 337 -32.81 -4.39 5.33
C GLU A 337 -32.28 -2.98 5.09
N VAL A 338 -30.96 -2.86 5.03
CA VAL A 338 -30.26 -1.61 4.69
C VAL A 338 -29.21 -1.92 3.64
N ALA A 339 -29.19 -1.11 2.58
CA ALA A 339 -28.16 -1.22 1.55
C ALA A 339 -26.90 -0.44 1.96
N PRO A 340 -25.68 -0.99 1.74
CA PRO A 340 -24.44 -0.25 2.01
C PRO A 340 -24.36 1.10 1.27
N SER A 341 -24.96 1.20 0.08
CA SER A 341 -25.02 2.40 -0.74
C SER A 341 -25.78 3.57 -0.11
N GLU A 342 -26.56 3.35 0.95
CA GLU A 342 -27.15 4.43 1.75
C GLU A 342 -26.10 5.22 2.55
N TYR A 343 -24.96 4.59 2.87
CA TYR A 343 -23.89 5.15 3.70
C TYR A 343 -22.59 5.36 2.93
N LEU A 344 -22.33 4.56 1.90
CA LEU A 344 -21.04 4.50 1.21
C LEU A 344 -21.10 5.07 -0.20
N THR A 345 -19.98 5.64 -0.64
CA THR A 345 -19.76 5.93 -2.06
C THR A 345 -19.50 4.63 -2.86
N PRO A 346 -19.71 4.63 -4.19
CA PRO A 346 -19.46 3.43 -5.01
C PRO A 346 -18.04 2.87 -4.90
N LEU A 347 -17.03 3.74 -4.72
CA LEU A 347 -15.65 3.31 -4.57
C LEU A 347 -15.39 2.69 -3.19
N GLN A 348 -15.97 3.26 -2.12
CA GLN A 348 -15.90 2.67 -0.79
C GLN A 348 -16.62 1.32 -0.76
N GLU A 349 -17.79 1.19 -1.39
CA GLU A 349 -18.54 -0.06 -1.45
C GLU A 349 -17.73 -1.18 -2.13
N LYS A 350 -17.00 -0.86 -3.22
CA LYS A 350 -16.10 -1.81 -3.88
C LYS A 350 -15.00 -2.33 -2.94
N ALA A 351 -14.37 -1.44 -2.18
CA ALA A 351 -13.33 -1.83 -1.22
C ALA A 351 -13.93 -2.63 -0.05
N PHE A 352 -14.97 -2.08 0.57
CA PHE A 352 -15.69 -2.60 1.72
C PHE A 352 -16.20 -4.03 1.51
N ALA A 353 -16.81 -4.33 0.35
CA ALA A 353 -17.54 -5.57 0.14
C ALA A 353 -16.67 -6.84 0.19
N THR A 354 -15.34 -6.68 0.20
CA THR A 354 -14.36 -7.76 0.20
C THR A 354 -13.56 -7.87 1.50
N GLN A 355 -13.78 -6.95 2.46
CA GLN A 355 -12.91 -6.74 3.63
C GLN A 355 -13.71 -6.90 4.94
N PRO A 356 -13.46 -7.97 5.73
CA PRO A 356 -14.23 -8.27 6.95
C PRO A 356 -14.34 -7.13 7.96
N ASP A 357 -13.24 -6.42 8.19
CA ASP A 357 -13.17 -5.36 9.20
C ASP A 357 -14.02 -4.15 8.81
N MET A 358 -14.03 -3.80 7.52
CA MET A 358 -14.90 -2.76 6.99
C MET A 358 -16.39 -3.16 7.09
N VAL A 359 -16.73 -4.43 6.84
CA VAL A 359 -18.09 -4.96 7.08
C VAL A 359 -18.51 -4.77 8.54
N VAL A 360 -17.67 -5.12 9.50
CA VAL A 360 -17.97 -4.90 10.92
C VAL A 360 -18.05 -3.41 11.26
N ALA A 361 -17.13 -2.58 10.75
CA ALA A 361 -17.08 -1.15 11.04
C ALA A 361 -18.35 -0.41 10.58
N LEU A 362 -18.87 -0.74 9.40
CA LEU A 362 -20.12 -0.15 8.93
C LEU A 362 -21.32 -0.69 9.72
N ALA A 363 -21.32 -1.96 10.13
CA ALA A 363 -22.37 -2.50 11.01
C ALA A 363 -22.49 -1.71 12.33
N HIS A 364 -21.35 -1.36 12.94
CA HIS A 364 -21.33 -0.49 14.13
C HIS A 364 -21.92 0.90 13.85
N HIS A 365 -21.58 1.50 12.71
CA HIS A 365 -22.10 2.80 12.32
C HIS A 365 -23.62 2.76 12.08
N ILE A 366 -24.11 1.75 11.35
CA ILE A 366 -25.54 1.51 11.11
C ILE A 366 -26.29 1.32 12.43
N ALA A 367 -25.76 0.50 13.34
CA ALA A 367 -26.37 0.25 14.64
C ALA A 367 -26.50 1.56 15.44
N ALA A 368 -25.44 2.37 15.50
CA ALA A 368 -25.44 3.64 16.22
C ALA A 368 -26.37 4.69 15.60
N ASP A 369 -26.43 4.76 14.27
CA ASP A 369 -27.33 5.66 13.54
C ASP A 369 -28.80 5.29 13.78
N LYS A 370 -29.18 4.02 13.56
CA LYS A 370 -30.56 3.57 13.75
C LYS A 370 -30.99 3.60 15.22
N ALA A 371 -30.10 3.28 16.15
CA ALA A 371 -30.42 3.38 17.57
C ALA A 371 -30.76 4.81 17.99
N ARG A 372 -30.04 5.80 17.45
CA ARG A 372 -30.32 7.23 17.70
C ARG A 372 -31.66 7.67 17.12
N VAL A 373 -32.00 7.20 15.92
CA VAL A 373 -33.24 7.59 15.22
C VAL A 373 -34.48 6.90 15.81
N LEU A 374 -34.36 5.62 16.15
CA LEU A 374 -35.49 4.81 16.63
C LEU A 374 -35.67 4.86 18.15
N GLY A 375 -34.63 5.30 18.89
CA GLY A 375 -34.65 5.28 20.36
C GLY A 375 -34.63 3.87 20.95
N GLU A 376 -34.13 2.89 20.19
CA GLU A 376 -34.15 1.46 20.54
C GLU A 376 -32.82 0.80 20.16
N ARG A 377 -32.48 -0.33 20.76
CA ARG A 377 -31.26 -1.05 20.39
C ARG A 377 -31.49 -1.81 19.08
N VAL A 378 -30.51 -1.75 18.19
CA VAL A 378 -30.56 -2.43 16.88
C VAL A 378 -29.45 -3.47 16.79
N GLU A 379 -29.83 -4.73 16.59
CA GLU A 379 -28.92 -5.80 16.20
C GLU A 379 -28.69 -5.74 14.68
N VAL A 380 -27.45 -5.95 14.25
CA VAL A 380 -27.07 -5.84 12.83
C VAL A 380 -26.37 -7.12 12.41
N ARG A 381 -26.95 -7.82 11.44
CA ARG A 381 -26.36 -9.00 10.80
C ARG A 381 -26.03 -8.69 9.35
N ALA A 382 -25.12 -9.45 8.74
CA ALA A 382 -24.79 -9.26 7.34
C ALA A 382 -24.66 -10.57 6.58
N GLU A 383 -25.22 -10.60 5.37
CA GLU A 383 -24.89 -11.60 4.36
C GLU A 383 -23.78 -11.05 3.47
N ALA A 384 -22.53 -11.40 3.77
CA ALA A 384 -21.36 -10.98 3.00
C ALA A 384 -20.89 -12.10 2.07
N TRP A 385 -21.27 -12.04 0.80
CA TRP A 385 -20.87 -13.01 -0.23
C TRP A 385 -19.62 -12.55 -0.96
N VAL A 386 -18.58 -13.37 -0.98
CA VAL A 386 -17.32 -13.06 -1.67
C VAL A 386 -16.93 -14.19 -2.63
N SER A 387 -16.44 -13.80 -3.80
CA SER A 387 -15.71 -14.65 -4.74
C SER A 387 -14.24 -14.26 -4.70
N LEU A 388 -13.37 -15.27 -4.57
CA LEU A 388 -11.91 -15.13 -4.64
C LEU A 388 -11.45 -15.78 -5.95
N PHE A 389 -10.70 -15.03 -6.78
CA PHE A 389 -10.20 -15.51 -8.07
C PHE A 389 -11.29 -16.06 -9.02
N GLY A 390 -12.49 -15.47 -8.99
CA GLY A 390 -13.61 -15.90 -9.82
C GLY A 390 -14.23 -17.24 -9.41
N ALA A 391 -13.82 -17.84 -8.29
CA ALA A 391 -14.43 -19.04 -7.75
C ALA A 391 -15.90 -18.80 -7.32
N ARG A 392 -16.64 -19.88 -7.07
CA ARG A 392 -18.02 -19.79 -6.57
C ARG A 392 -18.08 -18.90 -5.33
N ARG A 393 -19.08 -18.02 -5.27
CA ARG A 393 -19.28 -17.16 -4.10
C ARG A 393 -19.54 -17.98 -2.83
N ALA A 394 -18.99 -17.52 -1.71
CA ALA A 394 -19.26 -18.07 -0.39
C ALA A 394 -19.36 -16.97 0.66
N LEU A 395 -19.94 -17.31 1.80
CA LEU A 395 -20.08 -16.38 2.92
C LEU A 395 -18.71 -16.09 3.54
N LEU A 396 -18.38 -14.81 3.65
CA LEU A 396 -17.15 -14.30 4.28
C LEU A 396 -17.27 -14.28 5.81
N LEU A 397 -18.46 -13.96 6.32
CA LEU A 397 -18.76 -13.85 7.75
C LEU A 397 -19.91 -14.78 8.13
N ASP A 398 -19.95 -15.21 9.39
CA ASP A 398 -21.11 -15.91 9.96
C ASP A 398 -22.36 -15.01 9.89
N PRO A 399 -23.38 -15.36 9.08
CA PRO A 399 -24.56 -14.52 8.89
C PRO A 399 -25.48 -14.48 10.13
N SER A 400 -25.26 -15.37 11.10
CA SER A 400 -26.02 -15.41 12.35
C SER A 400 -25.45 -14.47 13.43
N ALA A 401 -24.21 -14.01 13.26
CA ALA A 401 -23.52 -13.16 14.22
C ALA A 401 -24.10 -11.74 14.23
N ASP A 402 -24.37 -11.22 15.43
CA ASP A 402 -24.69 -9.80 15.62
C ASP A 402 -23.42 -8.96 15.53
N LEU A 403 -23.15 -8.43 14.34
CA LEU A 403 -21.98 -7.62 14.02
C LEU A 403 -21.95 -6.31 14.81
N SER A 404 -23.08 -5.84 15.35
CA SER A 404 -23.11 -4.66 16.24
C SER A 404 -22.31 -4.86 17.54
N ARG A 405 -22.02 -6.12 17.90
CA ARG A 405 -21.26 -6.51 19.10
C ARG A 405 -19.89 -7.13 18.77
N VAL A 406 -19.57 -7.32 17.49
CA VAL A 406 -18.32 -7.96 17.08
C VAL A 406 -17.20 -6.93 17.12
N SER A 407 -16.20 -7.16 17.96
CA SER A 407 -14.98 -6.36 17.93
C SER A 407 -14.04 -6.85 16.83
N HIS A 408 -13.37 -5.92 16.15
CA HIS A 408 -12.28 -6.21 15.22
C HIS A 408 -10.98 -5.57 15.72
N GLY A 409 -9.84 -6.15 15.36
CA GLY A 409 -8.54 -5.67 15.82
C GLY A 409 -7.37 -6.27 15.05
N PRO A 410 -6.13 -6.22 15.59
CA PRO A 410 -4.94 -6.68 14.89
C PRO A 410 -4.96 -8.19 14.60
N MET A 411 -5.79 -8.94 15.34
CA MET A 411 -6.00 -10.39 15.16
C MET A 411 -7.03 -10.71 14.06
N GLY A 412 -7.64 -9.71 13.43
CA GLY A 412 -8.71 -9.88 12.45
C GLY A 412 -10.11 -9.82 13.06
N VAL A 413 -11.08 -10.37 12.33
CA VAL A 413 -12.50 -10.43 12.70
C VAL A 413 -12.84 -11.87 13.11
N PRO A 414 -13.34 -12.13 14.33
CA PRO A 414 -13.49 -13.49 14.86
C PRO A 414 -14.58 -14.31 14.17
N VAL A 415 -15.53 -13.66 13.50
CA VAL A 415 -16.66 -14.30 12.81
C VAL A 415 -16.39 -14.55 11.31
N VAL A 416 -15.13 -14.45 10.88
CA VAL A 416 -14.73 -14.80 9.51
C VAL A 416 -14.81 -16.30 9.33
N LEU A 417 -15.51 -16.73 8.28
CA LEU A 417 -15.61 -18.14 7.90
C LEU A 417 -14.35 -18.60 7.14
N PRO A 418 -13.94 -19.87 7.25
CA PRO A 418 -12.80 -20.41 6.50
C PRO A 418 -12.97 -20.27 4.99
N ARG A 419 -11.85 -20.19 4.24
CA ARG A 419 -11.86 -20.23 2.78
C ARG A 419 -12.50 -21.56 2.33
N PRO A 420 -13.61 -21.54 1.57
CA PRO A 420 -14.39 -22.76 1.30
C PRO A 420 -13.75 -23.72 0.28
N PHE A 421 -12.80 -23.23 -0.52
CA PHE A 421 -12.30 -23.91 -1.71
C PHE A 421 -10.78 -24.04 -1.74
N ALA A 422 -10.16 -24.41 -0.62
CA ALA A 422 -8.72 -24.66 -0.59
C ALA A 422 -8.38 -25.89 -1.47
N GLY A 423 -8.05 -25.65 -2.75
CA GLY A 423 -7.66 -26.69 -3.72
C GLY A 423 -8.64 -26.97 -4.86
N GLU A 424 -9.82 -26.33 -4.91
CA GLU A 424 -10.70 -26.42 -6.09
C GLU A 424 -10.24 -25.42 -7.16
N ARG A 425 -9.91 -25.92 -8.35
CA ARG A 425 -9.50 -25.08 -9.49
C ARG A 425 -10.60 -24.09 -9.84
N ALA A 426 -10.22 -22.83 -10.11
CA ALA A 426 -11.12 -21.86 -10.69
C ALA A 426 -11.78 -22.48 -11.92
N VAL A 427 -13.12 -22.56 -11.92
CA VAL A 427 -13.87 -23.04 -13.08
C VAL A 427 -13.52 -22.08 -14.21
N THR A 428 -12.77 -22.54 -15.20
CA THR A 428 -12.58 -21.82 -16.45
C THR A 428 -13.97 -21.52 -16.97
N VAL A 429 -14.36 -20.25 -16.97
CA VAL A 429 -15.58 -19.80 -17.63
C VAL A 429 -15.34 -20.03 -19.12
N GLY A 430 -15.67 -21.24 -19.56
CA GLY A 430 -15.71 -21.61 -20.96
C GLY A 430 -16.62 -20.61 -21.64
N HIS A 431 -16.06 -19.81 -22.54
CA HIS A 431 -16.86 -19.04 -23.46
C HIS A 431 -17.59 -20.06 -24.33
N ALA A 432 -18.89 -20.22 -24.07
CA ALA A 432 -19.79 -20.82 -25.05
C ALA A 432 -19.74 -19.94 -26.32
N PRO A 433 -19.78 -20.56 -27.51
CA PRO A 433 -19.45 -19.93 -28.79
C PRO A 433 -20.31 -18.72 -29.16
#